data_AF-A0A8X6KNE8-F1
#
_entry.id   AF-A0A8X6KNE8-F1
#
_cell.length_a   1.000
_cell.length_b   1.000
_cell.length_c   1.000
_cell.angle_alpha   90.00
_cell.angle_beta   90.00
_cell.angle_gamma   90.00
#
_symmetry.space_group_name_H-M   'P 1'
#
loop_
_entity.id
_entity.type
_entity.pdbx_description
1 polymer ?
#
loop_
_entity_poly.entity_id
_entity_poly.type
_entity_poly.pdbx_seq_one_letter_code
_entity_poly.pdbx_strand_id
1 'polypeptide(L)'
;MKSLCVLALVFCCVYVAVAEVNVKCESNADCDEDECCVSFLQSLKHAKCKKLKGKGDWCVPNVNLHEHEKYHYMCPCLEGLNCIPEEVEERDDGIIIYRNAKCLELAENSTVY
;
A
#
# COMPACT_ATOMS: atom_id res chain seq x y z
N MET A 1 -35.73 -21.72 15.06
CA MET A 1 -34.75 -22.66 14.47
C MET A 1 -34.13 -22.12 13.18
N LYS A 2 -34.90 -21.59 12.21
CA LYS A 2 -34.37 -21.07 10.94
C LYS A 2 -33.45 -19.83 11.09
N SER A 3 -33.80 -18.86 11.95
CA SER A 3 -32.96 -17.66 12.16
C SER A 3 -31.63 -17.93 12.87
N LEU A 4 -31.52 -19.00 13.65
CA LEU A 4 -30.26 -19.38 14.31
C LEU A 4 -29.23 -19.90 13.30
N CYS A 5 -29.67 -20.64 12.29
CA CYS A 5 -28.81 -21.10 11.20
C CYS A 5 -28.31 -19.93 10.34
N VAL A 6 -29.17 -18.93 10.08
CA VAL A 6 -28.78 -17.75 9.31
C VAL A 6 -27.76 -16.88 10.06
N LEU A 7 -27.97 -16.66 11.37
CA LEU A 7 -27.01 -15.92 12.20
C LEU A 7 -25.65 -16.63 12.30
N ALA A 8 -25.64 -17.96 12.45
CA ALA A 8 -24.40 -18.74 12.48
C ALA A 8 -23.63 -18.67 11.16
N LEU A 9 -24.33 -18.73 10.02
CA LEU A 9 -23.72 -18.60 8.69
C LEU A 9 -23.12 -17.20 8.48
N VAL A 10 -23.83 -16.13 8.85
CA VAL A 10 -23.32 -14.76 8.74
C VAL A 10 -22.08 -14.55 9.62
N PHE A 11 -22.10 -15.06 10.86
CA PHE A 11 -20.92 -15.01 11.73
C PHE A 11 -19.73 -15.79 11.16
N CYS A 12 -19.94 -16.97 10.58
CA CYS A 12 -18.88 -17.72 9.90
C CYS A 12 -18.29 -16.94 8.71
N CYS A 13 -19.10 -16.31 7.87
CA CYS A 13 -18.63 -15.51 6.74
C CYS A 13 -17.79 -14.30 7.20
N VAL A 14 -18.20 -13.63 8.27
CA VAL A 14 -17.44 -12.51 8.85
C VAL A 14 -16.12 -13.00 9.48
N TYR A 15 -16.10 -14.17 10.12
CA TYR A 15 -14.87 -14.72 10.69
C TYR A 15 -13.82 -15.10 9.63
N VAL A 16 -14.24 -15.67 8.49
CA VAL A 16 -13.33 -16.01 7.39
C VAL A 16 -12.71 -14.75 6.79
N ALA A 17 -13.47 -13.66 6.65
CA ALA A 17 -12.97 -12.41 6.10
C ALA A 17 -11.91 -11.70 6.99
N VAL A 18 -11.79 -12.07 8.27
CA VAL A 18 -10.89 -11.40 9.24
C VAL A 18 -9.60 -12.22 9.47
N ALA A 19 -9.50 -13.46 8.97
CA ALA A 19 -8.43 -14.38 9.33
C ALA A 19 -7.07 -14.13 8.63
N GLU A 20 -6.99 -13.25 7.62
CA GLU A 20 -5.82 -13.15 6.73
C GLU A 20 -4.85 -12.00 7.07
N VAL A 21 -4.99 -11.36 8.23
CA VAL A 21 -4.30 -10.10 8.55
C VAL A 21 -2.77 -10.23 8.79
N ASN A 22 -2.15 -11.40 8.65
CA ASN A 22 -0.70 -11.57 8.91
C ASN A 22 -0.03 -12.71 8.11
N VAL A 23 -0.43 -12.95 6.86
CA VAL A 23 0.25 -13.93 6.00
C VAL A 23 1.69 -13.46 5.73
N LYS A 24 2.66 -14.34 5.98
CA LYS A 24 4.05 -14.11 5.58
C LYS A 24 4.14 -14.26 4.05
N CYS A 25 4.90 -13.40 3.39
CA CYS A 25 5.03 -13.42 1.93
C CYS A 25 6.50 -13.47 1.48
N GLU A 26 6.74 -14.12 0.35
CA GLU A 26 8.02 -14.12 -0.34
C GLU A 26 8.02 -13.25 -1.60
N SER A 27 6.85 -13.00 -2.19
CA SER A 27 6.66 -12.11 -3.32
C SER A 27 5.27 -11.46 -3.29
N ASN A 28 5.01 -10.51 -4.18
CA ASN A 28 3.67 -9.94 -4.34
C ASN A 28 2.63 -10.97 -4.81
N ALA A 29 3.05 -12.09 -5.43
CA ALA A 29 2.13 -13.14 -5.86
C ALA A 29 1.52 -13.95 -4.71
N ASP A 30 2.10 -13.84 -3.50
CA ASP A 30 1.57 -14.48 -2.29
C ASP A 30 0.47 -13.64 -1.60
N CYS A 31 0.21 -12.44 -2.11
CA CYS A 31 -0.73 -11.49 -1.53
C CYS A 31 -1.93 -11.28 -2.46
N ASP A 32 -3.02 -10.75 -1.92
CA ASP A 32 -4.21 -10.39 -2.71
C ASP A 32 -3.92 -9.26 -3.71
N GLU A 33 -4.80 -9.11 -4.70
CA GLU A 33 -4.69 -8.08 -5.75
C GLU A 33 -4.62 -6.65 -5.20
N ASP A 34 -5.19 -6.39 -4.02
CA ASP A 34 -5.16 -5.09 -3.34
C ASP A 34 -4.06 -4.99 -2.27
N GLU A 35 -3.08 -5.91 -2.29
CA GLU A 35 -1.98 -5.99 -1.34
C GLU A 35 -0.60 -6.04 -2.04
N CYS A 36 0.45 -5.79 -1.25
CA CYS A 36 1.83 -6.01 -1.65
C CYS A 36 2.64 -6.64 -0.52
N CYS A 37 3.74 -7.29 -0.88
CA CYS A 37 4.63 -7.92 0.07
C CYS A 37 5.65 -6.91 0.62
N VAL A 38 5.54 -6.57 1.92
CA VAL A 38 6.39 -5.55 2.56
C VAL A 38 7.40 -6.16 3.51
N SER A 39 8.68 -5.80 3.37
CA SER A 39 9.75 -6.09 4.33
C SER A 39 10.14 -4.83 5.10
N PHE A 40 10.24 -4.92 6.43
CA PHE A 40 10.63 -3.79 7.30
C PHE A 40 12.14 -3.76 7.63
N LEU A 41 12.83 -4.88 7.40
CA LEU A 41 14.27 -5.05 7.60
C LEU A 41 14.86 -5.76 6.38
N GLN A 42 16.17 -5.67 6.18
CA GLN A 42 16.90 -6.43 5.13
C GLN A 42 16.75 -7.97 5.27
N SER A 43 16.09 -8.45 6.33
CA SER A 43 15.78 -9.87 6.52
C SER A 43 14.42 -10.22 5.92
N LEU A 44 14.45 -11.04 4.87
CA LEU A 44 13.27 -11.57 4.16
C LEU A 44 12.28 -12.36 5.05
N LYS A 45 12.71 -12.79 6.25
CA LYS A 45 11.95 -13.70 7.13
C LYS A 45 10.73 -13.06 7.80
N HIS A 46 10.58 -11.74 7.72
CA HIS A 46 9.51 -10.99 8.37
C HIS A 46 8.61 -10.22 7.39
N ALA A 47 8.73 -10.50 6.10
CA ALA A 47 7.87 -9.87 5.11
C ALA A 47 6.41 -10.32 5.29
N LYS A 48 5.48 -9.38 5.11
CA LYS A 48 4.04 -9.59 5.28
C LYS A 48 3.27 -8.86 4.20
N CYS A 49 2.13 -9.42 3.83
CA CYS A 49 1.19 -8.71 2.98
C CYS A 49 0.63 -7.48 3.69
N LYS A 50 0.55 -6.38 2.96
CA LYS A 50 0.00 -5.10 3.41
C LYS A 50 -0.87 -4.54 2.30
N LYS A 51 -1.96 -3.86 2.67
CA LYS A 51 -2.82 -3.17 1.71
C LYS A 51 -2.06 -2.09 0.95
N LEU A 52 -2.37 -2.00 -0.35
CA LEU A 52 -1.97 -0.88 -1.21
C LEU A 52 -2.53 0.44 -0.65
N LYS A 53 -1.87 1.56 -0.97
CA LYS A 53 -2.26 2.88 -0.48
C LYS A 53 -3.42 3.43 -1.31
N GLY A 54 -4.53 3.75 -0.63
CA GLY A 54 -5.74 4.28 -1.24
C GLY A 54 -5.65 5.78 -1.52
N LYS A 55 -6.70 6.33 -2.13
CA LYS A 55 -6.79 7.76 -2.43
C LYS A 55 -6.71 8.60 -1.15
N GLY A 56 -5.80 9.57 -1.14
CA GLY A 56 -5.53 10.47 -0.02
C GLY A 56 -4.54 9.95 1.02
N ASP A 57 -4.14 8.68 0.94
CA ASP A 57 -3.13 8.12 1.83
C ASP A 57 -1.77 8.75 1.59
N TRP A 58 -1.00 8.93 2.66
CA TRP A 58 0.37 9.40 2.58
C TRP A 58 1.28 8.39 1.87
N CYS A 59 2.20 8.92 1.06
CA CYS A 59 3.15 8.15 0.26
C CYS A 59 4.50 8.87 0.18
N VAL A 60 5.53 8.17 -0.32
CA VAL A 60 6.86 8.75 -0.54
C VAL A 60 7.17 8.77 -2.05
N PRO A 61 7.29 9.95 -2.67
CA PRO A 61 7.61 10.06 -4.09
C PRO A 61 9.10 9.79 -4.34
N ASN A 62 9.43 9.34 -5.55
CA ASN A 62 10.80 9.21 -6.06
C ASN A 62 11.76 8.32 -5.24
N VAL A 63 11.22 7.38 -4.48
CA VAL A 63 12.00 6.31 -3.83
C VAL A 63 11.67 4.98 -4.49
N ASN A 64 12.70 4.31 -5.00
CA ASN A 64 12.56 2.91 -5.39
C ASN A 64 12.60 2.05 -4.12
N LEU A 65 11.42 1.82 -3.56
CA LEU A 65 11.23 0.91 -2.43
C LEU A 65 11.13 -0.56 -2.88
N HIS A 66 11.16 -0.83 -4.19
CA HIS A 66 10.99 -2.17 -4.72
C HIS A 66 12.35 -2.85 -4.94
N GLU A 67 12.60 -3.92 -4.19
CA GLU A 67 13.83 -4.73 -4.30
C GLU A 67 13.46 -6.22 -4.23
N HIS A 68 14.02 -7.03 -5.13
CA HIS A 68 13.84 -8.49 -5.14
C HIS A 68 12.37 -8.93 -4.93
N GLU A 69 11.43 -8.33 -5.67
CA GLU A 69 9.98 -8.66 -5.66
C GLU A 69 9.21 -8.25 -4.40
N LYS A 70 9.81 -7.42 -3.55
CA LYS A 70 9.21 -6.89 -2.31
C LYS A 70 9.32 -5.38 -2.23
N TYR A 71 8.43 -4.80 -1.46
CA TYR A 71 8.50 -3.39 -1.08
C TYR A 71 9.14 -3.21 0.29
N HIS A 72 10.04 -2.24 0.41
CA HIS A 72 10.61 -1.83 1.68
C HIS A 72 9.68 -0.84 2.38
N TYR A 73 9.43 -1.09 3.66
CA TYR A 73 8.66 -0.24 4.60
C TYR A 73 7.16 -0.07 4.31
N MET A 74 6.73 0.10 3.05
CA MET A 74 5.33 0.34 2.71
C MET A 74 4.99 -0.08 1.27
N CYS A 75 3.70 -0.35 1.04
CA CYS A 75 3.17 -0.56 -0.29
C CYS A 75 3.06 0.74 -1.11
N PRO A 76 3.06 0.63 -2.45
CA PRO A 76 2.79 1.75 -3.33
C PRO A 76 1.31 2.17 -3.29
N CYS A 77 0.99 3.24 -4.00
CA CYS A 77 -0.39 3.61 -4.33
C CYS A 77 -1.07 2.49 -5.11
N LEU A 78 -2.38 2.34 -4.90
CA LEU A 78 -3.24 1.48 -5.69
C LEU A 78 -3.13 1.84 -7.18
N GLU A 79 -3.33 0.86 -8.05
CA GLU A 79 -3.30 1.07 -9.50
C GLU A 79 -4.22 2.24 -9.93
N GLY A 80 -3.72 3.09 -10.83
CA GLY A 80 -4.39 4.32 -11.26
C GLY A 80 -4.16 5.54 -10.36
N LEU A 81 -3.60 5.36 -9.16
CA LEU A 81 -3.19 6.47 -8.29
C LEU A 81 -1.69 6.73 -8.39
N ASN A 82 -1.30 7.99 -8.22
CA ASN A 82 0.07 8.44 -8.27
C ASN A 82 0.42 9.14 -6.95
N CYS A 83 1.67 9.00 -6.51
CA CYS A 83 2.14 9.69 -5.32
C CYS A 83 2.51 11.13 -5.65
N ILE A 84 1.62 12.07 -5.33
CA ILE A 84 1.75 13.48 -5.71
C ILE A 84 2.07 14.32 -4.48
N PRO A 85 3.22 15.01 -4.43
CA PRO A 85 3.53 16.01 -3.41
C PRO A 85 2.65 17.25 -3.58
N GLU A 86 2.27 17.87 -2.46
CA GLU A 86 1.60 19.17 -2.48
C GLU A 86 2.61 20.30 -2.75
N GLU A 87 3.79 20.20 -2.15
CA GLU A 87 4.89 21.15 -2.30
C GLU A 87 6.20 20.41 -2.59
N VAL A 88 7.01 20.99 -3.47
CA VAL A 88 8.36 20.52 -3.79
C VAL A 88 9.31 21.69 -3.58
N GLU A 89 10.26 21.53 -2.64
CA GLU A 89 11.29 22.51 -2.36
C GLU A 89 12.65 21.94 -2.74
N GLU A 90 13.37 22.60 -3.65
CA GLU A 90 14.78 22.30 -3.91
C GLU A 90 15.64 23.22 -3.05
N ARG A 91 16.51 22.64 -2.23
CA ARG A 91 17.48 23.38 -1.43
C ARG A 91 18.76 23.65 -2.21
N ASP A 92 19.53 24.65 -1.76
CA ASP A 92 20.82 25.04 -2.36
C ASP A 92 21.87 23.91 -2.40
N ASP A 93 21.70 22.88 -1.57
CA ASP A 93 22.54 21.67 -1.54
C ASP A 93 22.08 20.57 -2.53
N GLY A 94 21.08 20.86 -3.36
CA GLY A 94 20.47 19.93 -4.31
C GLY A 94 19.51 18.91 -3.68
N ILE A 95 19.20 19.05 -2.38
CA ILE A 95 18.23 18.17 -1.72
C ILE A 95 16.81 18.62 -2.07
N ILE A 96 16.05 17.73 -2.70
CA ILE A 96 14.63 17.93 -2.97
C ILE A 96 13.80 17.44 -1.77
N ILE A 97 12.97 18.32 -1.22
CA ILE A 97 12.01 18.01 -0.16
C ILE A 97 10.61 17.92 -0.76
N TYR A 98 9.95 16.80 -0.54
CA TYR A 98 8.55 16.58 -0.90
C TYR A 98 7.68 16.71 0.36
N ARG A 99 6.68 17.60 0.35
CA ARG A 99 5.77 17.79 1.49
C ARG A 99 4.36 17.31 1.17
N ASN A 100 3.71 16.75 2.20
CA ASN A 100 2.32 16.28 2.17
C ASN A 100 1.96 15.38 0.97
N ALA A 101 2.91 14.55 0.52
CA ALA A 101 2.66 13.68 -0.62
C ALA A 101 1.57 12.65 -0.33
N LYS A 102 0.62 12.53 -1.25
CA LYS A 102 -0.56 11.66 -1.13
C LYS A 102 -0.82 10.91 -2.43
N CYS A 103 -1.44 9.74 -2.32
CA CYS A 103 -1.94 8.99 -3.47
C CYS A 103 -3.17 9.68 -4.06
N LEU A 104 -3.05 10.23 -5.26
CA LEU A 104 -4.11 10.97 -5.95
C LEU A 104 -4.21 10.51 -7.40
N GLU A 105 -5.38 10.69 -8.01
CA GLU A 105 -5.52 10.56 -9.45
C GLU A 105 -4.74 11.71 -10.11
N LEU A 106 -4.02 11.43 -11.20
CA LEU A 106 -3.42 12.50 -11.99
C LEU A 106 -4.56 13.35 -12.54
N ALA A 107 -4.63 14.61 -12.15
CA ALA A 107 -5.49 15.55 -12.84
C ALA A 107 -4.99 15.62 -14.28
N GLU A 108 -5.86 15.38 -15.27
CA GLU A 108 -5.57 15.38 -16.72
C GLU A 108 -5.02 16.71 -17.26
N ASN A 109 -4.59 17.65 -16.40
CA ASN A 109 -4.12 18.97 -16.83
C ASN A 109 -3.03 19.61 -15.95
N SER A 110 -2.29 18.84 -15.15
CA SER A 110 -1.11 19.37 -14.45
C SER A 110 0.09 19.42 -15.40
N THR A 111 0.13 20.45 -16.25
CA THR A 111 1.34 20.87 -16.97
C THR A 111 2.44 21.17 -15.96
N VAL A 112 3.48 20.34 -15.97
CA VAL A 112 4.80 20.67 -15.43
C VAL A 112 5.32 21.84 -16.28
N TYR A 113 5.38 23.03 -15.68
CA TYR A 113 6.05 24.21 -16.25
C TYR A 113 7.52 24.21 -15.85
#